data_AF-M6W5E4-F1
#
_entry.id   AF-M6W5E4-F1
#
_cell.length_a   1.000
_cell.length_b   1.000
_cell.length_c   1.000
_cell.angle_alpha   90.00
_cell.angle_beta   90.00
_cell.angle_gamma   90.00
#
_symmetry.space_group_name_H-M   'P 1'
#
loop_
_entity.id
_entity.type
_entity.pdbx_description
1 polymer ?
#
loop_
_entity_poly.entity_id
_entity_poly.type
_entity_poly.pdbx_seq_one_letter_code
_entity_poly.pdbx_strand_id
1 'polypeptide(L)'
;MKESARGAAYAGTKAGLRHFGLNLFEETRKSGVKFMSINPDISDTEFYDFLDFEKDSDPASYLNVSEILSAFGHALSSPENLGFIEITIRPKYHRVSKKPFVRKNQSETFLRKNEDDMKLFEEEKQN
;
A
#
# COMPACT_ATOMS: atom_id res chain seq x y z
N MET A 1 -4.33 20.29 -7.31
CA MET A 1 -4.11 18.83 -7.43
C MET A 1 -2.97 18.65 -8.43
N LYS A 2 -1.86 17.98 -8.08
CA LYS A 2 -0.78 17.76 -9.04
C LYS A 2 -1.18 16.57 -9.92
N GLU A 3 -1.40 16.84 -11.19
CA GLU A 3 -1.71 15.82 -12.18
C GLU A 3 -0.48 14.92 -12.36
N SER A 4 -0.67 13.61 -12.19
CA SER A 4 0.38 12.64 -12.43
C SER A 4 0.28 12.14 -13.87
N ALA A 5 1.38 12.18 -14.62
CA ALA A 5 1.46 11.57 -15.95
C ALA A 5 1.24 10.03 -15.91
N ARG A 6 1.28 9.42 -14.72
CA ARG A 6 1.18 7.96 -14.53
C ARG A 6 0.25 7.64 -13.34
N GLY A 7 -0.59 6.62 -13.48
CA GLY A 7 -1.50 6.21 -12.40
C GLY A 7 -2.84 6.94 -12.33
N ALA A 8 -3.29 7.57 -13.43
CA ALA A 8 -4.62 8.19 -13.50
C ALA A 8 -5.76 7.22 -13.16
N ALA A 9 -5.70 5.97 -13.65
CA ALA A 9 -6.68 4.94 -13.30
C ALA A 9 -6.69 4.64 -11.79
N TYR A 10 -5.52 4.42 -11.19
CA TYR A 10 -5.40 4.21 -9.74
C TYR A 10 -5.95 5.40 -8.93
N ALA A 11 -5.57 6.63 -9.31
CA ALA A 11 -6.04 7.84 -8.65
C ALA A 11 -7.57 8.02 -8.81
N GLY A 12 -8.11 7.74 -10.00
CA GLY A 12 -9.54 7.77 -10.26
C GLY A 12 -10.31 6.75 -9.41
N THR A 13 -9.83 5.52 -9.31
CA THR A 13 -10.42 4.49 -8.46
C THR A 13 -10.38 4.88 -6.98
N LYS A 14 -9.25 5.41 -6.49
CA LYS A 14 -9.14 5.87 -5.09
C LYS A 14 -10.05 7.07 -4.81
N ALA A 15 -10.19 8.01 -5.75
CA ALA A 15 -11.12 9.14 -5.63
C ALA A 15 -12.58 8.68 -5.63
N GLY A 16 -12.94 7.73 -6.50
CA GLY A 16 -14.28 7.13 -6.53
C GLY A 16 -14.60 6.39 -5.24
N LEU A 17 -13.68 5.56 -4.73
CA LEU A 17 -13.83 4.85 -3.47
C LEU A 17 -14.00 5.80 -2.28
N ARG A 18 -13.22 6.90 -2.26
CA ARG A 18 -13.36 7.95 -1.25
C ARG A 18 -14.76 8.57 -1.27
N HIS A 19 -15.23 9.00 -2.45
CA HIS A 19 -16.56 9.59 -2.59
C HIS A 19 -17.68 8.60 -2.21
N PHE A 20 -17.55 7.35 -2.63
CA PHE A 20 -18.45 6.28 -2.23
C PHE A 20 -18.51 6.10 -0.71
N GLY A 21 -17.34 6.05 -0.04
CA GLY A 21 -17.25 5.92 1.41
C GLY A 21 -17.92 7.06 2.18
N LEU A 22 -17.75 8.31 1.72
CA LEU A 22 -18.40 9.47 2.33
C LEU A 22 -19.93 9.39 2.24
N ASN A 23 -20.47 8.98 1.09
CA ASN A 23 -21.92 8.80 0.93
C ASN A 23 -22.45 7.64 1.77
N LEU A 24 -21.72 6.52 1.81
CA LEU A 24 -22.07 5.35 2.62
C LEU A 24 -22.12 5.69 4.12
N PHE A 25 -21.21 6.53 4.60
CA PHE A 25 -21.23 6.99 5.99
C PHE A 25 -22.52 7.77 6.31
N GLU A 26 -22.93 8.71 5.46
CA GLU A 26 -24.15 9.49 5.69
C GLU A 26 -25.42 8.62 5.68
N GLU A 27 -25.47 7.60 4.81
CA GLU A 27 -26.57 6.63 4.79
C GLU A 27 -26.63 5.77 6.07
N THR A 28 -25.46 5.32 6.53
CA THR A 28 -25.35 4.38 7.67
C THR A 28 -25.36 5.07 9.04
N ARG A 29 -25.26 6.41 9.08
CA ARG A 29 -25.19 7.20 10.31
C ARG A 29 -26.36 6.97 11.27
N LYS A 30 -27.58 6.76 10.73
CA LYS A 30 -28.79 6.49 11.53
C LYS A 30 -28.81 5.08 12.13
N SER A 31 -28.00 4.17 11.58
CA SER A 31 -27.93 2.77 12.00
C SER A 31 -26.87 2.51 13.08
N GLY A 32 -26.16 3.54 13.53
CA GLY A 32 -25.12 3.41 14.56
C GLY A 32 -23.84 2.69 14.09
N VAL A 33 -23.68 2.51 12.78
CA VAL A 33 -22.49 1.85 12.21
C VAL A 33 -21.32 2.83 12.14
N LYS A 34 -20.15 2.41 12.61
CA LYS A 34 -18.90 3.15 12.40
C LYS A 34 -18.36 2.89 11.00
N PHE A 35 -18.05 3.96 10.28
CA PHE A 35 -17.33 3.91 9.01
C PHE A 35 -15.96 4.57 9.16
N MET A 36 -14.96 4.03 8.47
CA MET A 36 -13.60 4.56 8.46
C MET A 36 -12.89 4.21 7.16
N SER A 37 -12.28 5.20 6.52
CA SER A 37 -11.34 5.01 5.41
C SER A 37 -9.91 5.29 5.88
N ILE A 38 -9.02 4.29 5.75
CA ILE A 38 -7.59 4.45 5.99
C ILE A 38 -6.87 4.65 4.65
N ASN A 39 -6.15 5.77 4.54
CA ASN A 39 -5.48 6.21 3.33
C ASN A 39 -3.96 6.32 3.58
N PRO A 40 -3.21 5.20 3.51
CA PRO A 40 -1.76 5.25 3.65
C PRO A 40 -1.09 5.80 2.38
N ASP A 41 0.03 6.51 2.56
CA ASP A 41 0.97 6.88 1.50
C ASP A 41 1.98 5.72 1.28
N ILE A 42 3.18 6.01 0.76
CA ILE A 42 4.23 5.01 0.51
C ILE A 42 4.40 4.07 1.72
N SER A 43 4.20 2.78 1.47
CA SER A 43 4.20 1.73 2.50
C SER A 43 5.13 0.60 2.09
N ASP A 44 5.70 -0.12 3.04
CA ASP A 44 6.55 -1.27 2.78
C ASP A 44 5.69 -2.51 2.53
N THR A 45 5.31 -2.73 1.26
CA THR A 45 4.46 -3.84 0.82
C THR A 45 4.84 -4.28 -0.61
N GLU A 46 4.32 -5.43 -1.03
CA GLU A 46 4.50 -6.00 -2.37
C GLU A 46 3.76 -5.20 -3.47
N PHE A 47 3.05 -4.12 -3.12
CA PHE A 47 2.32 -3.28 -4.09
C PHE A 47 3.21 -2.75 -5.22
N TYR A 48 4.50 -2.54 -4.95
CA TYR A 48 5.45 -1.96 -5.88
C TYR A 48 6.13 -2.98 -6.79
N ASP A 49 5.92 -4.28 -6.59
CA ASP A 49 6.66 -5.35 -7.29
C ASP A 49 6.57 -5.24 -8.81
N PHE A 50 5.38 -4.89 -9.31
CA PHE A 50 5.08 -4.74 -10.73
C PHE A 50 5.15 -3.28 -11.23
N LEU A 51 5.57 -2.34 -10.38
CA LEU A 51 5.73 -0.93 -10.73
C LEU A 51 7.18 -0.63 -11.08
N ASP A 52 7.41 0.48 -11.78
CA ASP A 52 8.77 0.92 -12.16
C ASP A 52 9.44 1.81 -11.09
N PHE A 53 8.87 1.84 -9.90
CA PHE A 53 9.37 2.54 -8.72
C PHE A 53 9.02 1.76 -7.45
N GLU A 54 9.69 2.08 -6.35
CA GLU A 54 9.51 1.49 -5.03
C GLU A 54 9.75 2.52 -3.92
N LYS A 55 9.57 2.09 -2.67
CA LYS A 55 9.97 2.87 -1.49
C LYS A 55 11.46 3.23 -1.56
N ASP A 56 11.84 4.38 -1.01
CA ASP A 56 13.25 4.73 -0.88
C ASP A 56 13.92 3.90 0.22
N SER A 57 15.25 3.86 0.21
CA SER A 57 16.06 3.24 1.26
C SER A 57 15.91 3.92 2.63
N ASP A 58 15.58 5.22 2.65
CA ASP A 58 15.39 6.00 3.88
C ASP A 58 14.12 5.55 4.64
N PRO A 59 14.22 4.98 5.85
CA PRO A 59 13.05 4.55 6.63
C PRO A 59 12.07 5.68 6.97
N ALA A 60 12.49 6.94 6.95
CA ALA A 60 11.60 8.08 7.17
C ALA A 60 10.74 8.45 5.95
N SER A 61 10.90 7.71 4.84
CA SER A 61 10.21 7.95 3.57
C SER A 61 9.08 6.96 3.24
N TYR A 62 8.88 5.93 4.06
CA TYR A 62 7.82 4.95 3.91
C TYR A 62 7.24 4.55 5.26
N LEU A 63 6.09 3.88 5.23
CA LEU A 63 5.40 3.34 6.41
C LEU A 63 5.52 1.82 6.44
N ASN A 64 5.78 1.25 7.59
CA ASN A 64 5.60 -0.18 7.83
C ASN A 64 4.11 -0.48 8.03
N VAL A 65 3.70 -1.70 7.69
CA VAL A 65 2.32 -2.17 7.93
C VAL A 65 1.93 -2.03 9.40
N SER A 66 2.86 -2.29 10.33
CA SER A 66 2.64 -2.14 11.77
C SER A 66 2.27 -0.71 12.18
N GLU A 67 2.85 0.32 11.54
CA GLU A 67 2.56 1.72 11.82
C GLU A 67 1.15 2.10 11.34
N ILE A 68 0.75 1.58 10.18
CA ILE A 68 -0.62 1.74 9.64
C ILE A 68 -1.63 1.05 10.58
N LEU A 69 -1.32 -0.17 11.03
CA LEU A 69 -2.15 -0.92 11.98
C LEU A 69 -2.25 -0.23 13.34
N SER A 70 -1.21 0.45 13.81
CA SER A 70 -1.27 1.24 15.04
C SER A 70 -2.30 2.35 14.92
N ALA A 71 -2.29 3.12 13.82
CA ALA A 71 -3.28 4.16 13.57
C ALA A 71 -4.70 3.60 13.46
N PHE A 72 -4.87 2.47 12.77
CA PHE A 72 -6.14 1.76 12.71
C PHE A 72 -6.62 1.32 14.11
N GLY A 73 -5.74 0.73 14.92
CA GLY A 73 -6.04 0.31 16.28
C GLY A 73 -6.48 1.47 17.18
N HIS A 74 -5.79 2.62 17.10
CA HIS A 74 -6.19 3.84 17.80
C HIS A 74 -7.60 4.27 17.41
N ALA A 75 -7.88 4.31 16.10
CA ALA A 75 -9.16 4.75 15.60
C ALA A 75 -10.31 3.78 15.93
N LEU A 76 -10.03 2.48 15.92
CA LEU A 76 -10.98 1.44 16.28
C LEU A 76 -11.30 1.45 17.79
N SER A 77 -10.30 1.74 18.63
CA SER A 77 -10.44 1.84 20.09
C SER A 77 -11.21 3.09 20.57
N SER A 78 -11.67 3.94 19.66
CA SER A 78 -12.38 5.17 20.02
C SER A 78 -13.72 4.90 20.71
N PRO A 79 -14.19 5.82 21.57
CA PRO A 79 -15.56 5.79 22.10
C PRO A 79 -16.61 5.63 21.01
N GLU A 80 -17.76 5.04 21.32
CA GLU A 80 -18.81 4.72 20.35
C GLU A 80 -19.30 5.96 19.58
N ASN A 81 -19.43 7.10 20.26
CA ASN A 81 -19.88 8.37 19.70
C ASN A 81 -18.79 9.15 18.93
N LEU A 82 -17.56 8.64 18.87
CA LEU A 82 -16.45 9.24 18.15
C LEU A 82 -16.09 8.39 16.92
N GLY A 83 -16.28 8.96 15.73
CA GLY A 83 -15.92 8.32 14.46
C GLY A 83 -14.83 9.10 13.72
N PHE A 84 -13.77 8.39 13.31
CA PHE A 84 -12.82 8.89 12.32
C PHE A 84 -13.27 8.45 10.93
N ILE A 85 -13.83 9.38 10.14
CA ILE A 85 -14.37 9.06 8.81
C ILE A 85 -13.24 8.78 7.83
N GLU A 86 -12.17 9.59 7.86
CA GLU A 86 -10.99 9.42 7.03
C GLU A 86 -9.72 9.65 7.84
N ILE A 87 -8.73 8.79 7.66
CA ILE A 87 -7.39 8.91 8.26
C ILE A 87 -6.38 8.78 7.14
N THR A 88 -5.63 9.86 6.87
CA THR A 88 -4.51 9.82 5.92
C THR A 88 -3.21 9.68 6.70
N ILE A 89 -2.43 8.64 6.41
CA ILE A 89 -1.18 8.33 7.11
C ILE A 89 -0.04 8.50 6.11
N ARG A 90 0.95 9.32 6.43
CA ARG A 90 2.05 9.63 5.51
C ARG A 90 3.40 9.52 6.22
N PRO A 91 4.45 9.06 5.53
CA PRO A 91 5.81 9.15 6.05
C PRO A 91 6.25 10.61 6.15
N LYS A 92 7.31 10.85 6.91
CA LYS A 92 7.86 12.20 7.14
C LYS A 92 8.36 12.84 5.84
N TYR A 93 8.99 12.04 4.98
CA TYR A 93 9.50 12.48 3.70
C TYR A 93 8.76 11.79 2.56
N HIS A 94 8.48 12.53 1.48
CA HIS A 94 7.93 11.97 0.26
C HIS A 94 9.07 11.67 -0.72
N ARG A 95 9.60 10.44 -0.67
CA ARG A 95 10.69 9.96 -1.54
C ARG A 95 10.34 8.57 -2.06
N VAL A 96 10.65 8.33 -3.32
CA VAL A 96 10.52 7.03 -3.98
C VAL A 96 11.78 6.78 -4.81
N SER A 97 12.19 5.53 -4.87
CA SER A 97 13.32 5.10 -5.69
C SER A 97 12.82 4.53 -7.01
N LYS A 98 13.53 4.80 -8.10
CA LYS A 98 13.19 4.26 -9.43
C LYS A 98 13.81 2.87 -9.58
N LYS A 99 13.04 1.88 -10.03
CA LYS A 99 13.58 0.55 -10.29
C LYS A 99 14.44 0.55 -11.56
N PRO A 100 15.52 -0.23 -11.62
CA PRO A 100 16.26 -0.44 -12.85
C PRO A 100 15.32 -0.98 -13.94
N PHE A 101 15.46 -0.47 -15.16
CA PHE A 101 14.63 -0.90 -16.28
C PHE A 101 14.97 -2.36 -16.64
N VAL A 102 14.07 -3.30 -16.32
CA VAL A 102 14.20 -4.70 -16.72
C VAL A 102 13.38 -4.93 -17.99
N ARG A 103 14.02 -5.37 -19.08
CA ARG A 103 13.30 -5.80 -20.31
C ARG A 103 12.50 -7.07 -19.97
N LYS A 104 11.21 -7.14 -20.33
CA LYS A 104 10.29 -8.26 -20.03
C LYS A 104 10.85 -9.67 -20.32
N ASN A 105 11.73 -9.82 -21.31
CA ASN A 105 12.34 -11.12 -21.64
C ASN A 105 13.36 -11.59 -20.58
N GLN A 106 13.85 -10.68 -19.73
CA GLN A 106 14.77 -10.98 -18.62
C GLN A 106 14.05 -11.25 -17.30
N SER A 107 12.81 -10.78 -17.11
CA SER A 107 12.07 -11.03 -15.85
C SER A 107 11.63 -12.49 -15.71
N GLU A 108 11.17 -13.13 -16.79
CA GLU A 108 10.91 -14.59 -16.79
C GLU A 108 12.20 -15.39 -16.56
N THR A 109 13.31 -14.94 -17.13
CA THR A 109 14.62 -15.57 -16.95
C THR A 109 15.11 -15.42 -15.51
N PHE A 110 14.90 -14.27 -14.88
CA PHE A 110 15.27 -13.99 -13.49
C PHE A 110 14.40 -14.78 -12.49
N LEU A 111 13.09 -14.87 -12.74
CA LEU A 111 12.17 -15.69 -11.94
C LEU A 111 12.51 -17.19 -12.03
N ARG A 112 12.75 -17.71 -13.23
CA ARG A 112 13.20 -19.11 -13.42
C ARG A 112 14.53 -19.38 -12.73
N LYS A 113 15.48 -18.45 -12.83
CA LYS A 113 16.79 -18.59 -12.19
C LYS A 113 16.69 -18.66 -10.67
N ASN A 114 15.83 -17.83 -10.06
CA ASN A 114 15.58 -17.90 -8.62
C ASN A 114 14.87 -19.21 -8.19
N GLU A 115 13.95 -19.73 -9.01
CA GLU A 115 13.31 -21.04 -8.75
C GLU A 115 14.31 -22.19 -8.85
N ASP A 116 15.20 -22.16 -9.84
CA ASP A 116 16.23 -23.18 -10.05
C ASP A 116 17.31 -23.13 -8.94
N ASP A 117 17.75 -21.92 -8.56
CA ASP A 117 18.70 -21.73 -7.45
C ASP A 117 18.10 -22.23 -6.13
N MET A 118 16.81 -21.96 -5.86
CA MET A 118 16.12 -22.43 -4.65
C MET A 118 15.97 -23.96 -4.60
N LYS A 119 15.74 -24.61 -5.75
CA LYS A 119 15.70 -26.09 -5.84
C LYS A 119 17.08 -26.72 -5.60
N LEU A 120 18.14 -26.12 -6.14
CA LEU A 120 19.53 -26.56 -5.89
C LEU A 120 19.88 -26.47 -4.40
N PHE A 121 19.47 -25.40 -3.72
CA PHE A 121 19.65 -25.27 -2.27
C PHE A 121 18.86 -26.29 -1.44
N GLU A 122 17.71 -26.76 -1.93
CA GLU A 122 16.93 -27.81 -1.25
C GLU A 122 17.50 -29.21 -1.50
N GLU A 123 18.02 -29.49 -2.70
CA GLU A 123 18.69 -30.75 -3.03
C GLU A 123 20.01 -30.94 -2.25
N GLU A 124 20.80 -29.87 -2.05
CA GLU A 124 22.04 -29.93 -1.26
C GLU A 124 21.80 -30.23 0.24
N LYS A 125 20.59 -29.97 0.76
CA LYS A 125 20.24 -30.29 2.17
C LYS A 125 19.79 -31.74 2.39
N GLN A 126 19.57 -32.51 1.33
CA GLN A 126 19.13 -33.91 1.42
C GLN A 126 20.26 -34.94 1.27
N ASN A 127 21.50 -34.50 1.07
CA ASN A 127 22.71 -35.35 1.04
C ASN A 127 23.56 -35.21 2.32
#